data_AF-W2J6A6-F1
#
_entry.id   AF-W2J6A6-F1
#
_cell.length_a   1.000
_cell.length_b   1.000
_cell.length_c   1.000
_cell.angle_alpha   90.00
_cell.angle_beta   90.00
_cell.angle_gamma   90.00
#
_symmetry.space_group_name_H-M   'P 1'
#
loop_
_entity.id
_entity.type
_entity.pdbx_description
1 polymer ?
#
loop_
_entity_poly.entity_id
_entity_poly.type
_entity_poly.pdbx_seq_one_letter_code
_entity_poly.pdbx_strand_id
1 'polypeptide(L)'
;MSAILAIGIVVACISIPPPSSATVTIYGERSYGEIVDYLLELETKYQDYSEVFSVQDKYGLPKYSEVNCTRNNETVPCEQYVIKITDEETLPDPERPELIFSGSVHGNERVGPQVLVALAELLLSHASRTDGNPWLQHLVKTRTIVIVPTANAYGYNHNVRRELGVDPNRDFPYNLGDTKECMETTAARALNELWRDHLFQLGITFHA
;
A
#
# COMPACT_ATOMS: atom_id res chain seq x y z
N MET A 1 -9.43 88.66 -5.43
CA MET A 1 -10.39 87.55 -5.67
C MET A 1 -9.61 86.25 -5.61
N SER A 2 -9.96 85.38 -4.66
CA SER A 2 -9.22 84.18 -4.28
C SER A 2 -9.14 83.14 -5.39
N ALA A 3 -7.95 82.57 -5.62
CA ALA A 3 -7.76 81.36 -6.41
C ALA A 3 -7.80 80.15 -5.48
N ILE A 4 -8.76 79.25 -5.70
CA ILE A 4 -8.91 77.99 -4.97
C ILE A 4 -8.08 76.93 -5.70
N LEU A 5 -7.10 76.35 -5.00
CA LEU A 5 -6.29 75.24 -5.48
C LEU A 5 -7.06 73.93 -5.22
N ALA A 6 -7.51 73.24 -6.26
CA ALA A 6 -8.14 71.93 -6.14
C ALA A 6 -7.07 70.82 -6.22
N ILE A 7 -6.83 70.14 -5.10
CA ILE A 7 -5.98 68.96 -5.04
C ILE A 7 -6.87 67.75 -5.31
N GLY A 8 -6.74 67.15 -6.49
CA GLY A 8 -7.40 65.89 -6.84
C GLY A 8 -6.63 64.70 -6.24
N ILE A 9 -7.25 63.97 -5.32
CA ILE A 9 -6.72 62.70 -4.80
C ILE A 9 -7.16 61.59 -5.78
N VAL A 10 -6.19 60.95 -6.44
CA VAL A 10 -6.43 59.73 -7.22
C VAL A 10 -6.37 58.54 -6.27
N VAL A 11 -7.52 57.94 -5.97
CA VAL A 11 -7.58 56.67 -5.24
C VAL A 11 -7.38 55.54 -6.26
N ALA A 12 -6.18 54.96 -6.28
CA ALA A 12 -5.94 53.73 -7.03
C ALA A 12 -6.49 52.54 -6.22
N CYS A 13 -7.61 51.98 -6.66
CA CYS A 13 -8.10 50.70 -6.12
C CYS A 13 -7.17 49.58 -6.61
N ILE A 14 -6.31 49.08 -5.73
CA ILE A 14 -5.53 47.86 -5.97
C ILE A 14 -6.50 46.70 -5.80
N SER A 15 -6.97 46.12 -6.90
CA SER A 15 -7.71 44.86 -6.88
C SER A 15 -6.76 43.73 -6.50
N ILE A 16 -6.87 43.24 -5.27
CA ILE A 16 -6.21 42.01 -4.83
C ILE A 16 -6.92 40.85 -5.56
N PRO A 17 -6.22 40.07 -6.41
CA PRO A 17 -6.83 38.90 -7.03
C PRO A 17 -7.23 37.91 -5.93
N PRO A 18 -8.40 37.25 -6.04
CA PRO A 18 -8.82 36.25 -5.06
C PRO A 18 -7.76 35.14 -4.98
N PRO A 19 -7.54 34.56 -3.78
CA PRO A 19 -6.63 33.43 -3.65
C PRO A 19 -7.02 32.35 -4.65
N SER A 20 -6.05 31.93 -5.46
CA SER A 20 -6.19 30.80 -6.38
C SER A 20 -6.74 29.62 -5.59
N SER A 21 -7.95 29.16 -5.91
CA SER A 21 -8.47 27.90 -5.37
C SER A 21 -7.49 26.81 -5.78
N ALA A 22 -6.77 26.26 -4.81
CA ALA A 22 -5.94 25.08 -5.04
C ALA A 22 -6.85 24.01 -5.66
N THR A 23 -6.46 23.48 -6.81
CA THR A 23 -7.15 22.38 -7.47
C THR A 23 -7.22 21.23 -6.47
N VAL A 24 -8.42 20.88 -6.02
CA VAL A 24 -8.62 19.70 -5.18
C VAL A 24 -8.38 18.48 -6.07
N THR A 25 -7.20 17.87 -5.95
CA THR A 25 -6.94 16.58 -6.58
C THR A 25 -7.79 15.55 -5.86
N ILE A 26 -8.85 15.08 -6.51
CA ILE A 26 -9.65 13.97 -5.99
C ILE A 26 -8.77 12.72 -6.04
N TYR A 27 -8.57 12.09 -4.89
CA TYR A 27 -7.88 10.81 -4.84
C TYR A 27 -8.81 9.72 -5.39
N GLY A 28 -8.38 9.06 -6.47
CA GLY A 28 -9.06 7.87 -7.01
C GLY A 28 -8.50 6.60 -6.38
N GLU A 29 -9.38 5.69 -5.96
CA GLU A 29 -8.94 4.36 -5.52
C GLU A 29 -8.34 3.57 -6.69
N ARG A 30 -7.14 3.03 -6.50
CA ARG A 30 -6.52 2.11 -7.46
C ARG A 30 -7.26 0.77 -7.48
N SER A 31 -7.54 0.23 -8.65
CA SER A 31 -7.93 -1.16 -8.87
C SER A 31 -6.81 -2.14 -8.45
N TYR A 32 -7.12 -3.44 -8.39
CA TYR A 32 -6.11 -4.47 -8.12
C TYR A 32 -4.93 -4.38 -9.10
N GLY A 33 -5.23 -4.34 -10.41
CA GLY A 33 -4.21 -4.24 -11.45
C GLY A 33 -3.34 -2.99 -11.30
N GLU A 34 -3.95 -1.83 -11.04
CA GLU A 34 -3.21 -0.57 -10.82
C GLU A 34 -2.33 -0.60 -9.56
N ILE A 35 -2.75 -1.29 -8.50
CA ILE A 35 -1.88 -1.52 -7.33
C ILE A 35 -0.68 -2.36 -7.73
N VAL A 36 -0.89 -3.49 -8.38
CA VAL A 36 0.20 -4.40 -8.80
C VAL A 36 1.19 -3.70 -9.72
N ASP A 37 0.69 -3.00 -10.75
CA ASP A 37 1.53 -2.27 -11.70
C ASP A 37 2.36 -1.19 -11.01
N TYR A 38 1.75 -0.49 -10.05
CA TYR A 38 2.43 0.55 -9.32
C TYR A 38 3.49 0.03 -8.35
N LEU A 39 3.27 -1.14 -7.71
CA LEU A 39 4.32 -1.79 -6.91
C LEU A 39 5.53 -2.16 -7.79
N LEU A 40 5.30 -2.74 -8.96
CA LEU A 40 6.37 -3.09 -9.92
C LEU A 40 7.11 -1.85 -10.45
N GLU A 41 6.40 -0.73 -10.63
CA GLU A 41 7.01 0.56 -10.93
C GLU A 41 7.93 1.04 -9.80
N LEU A 42 7.48 0.94 -8.54
CA LEU A 42 8.28 1.31 -7.37
C LEU A 42 9.54 0.43 -7.24
N GLU A 43 9.46 -0.87 -7.50
CA GLU A 43 10.64 -1.75 -7.58
C GLU A 43 11.63 -1.27 -8.63
N THR A 44 11.15 -1.04 -9.86
CA THR A 44 11.99 -0.57 -10.97
C THR A 44 12.67 0.77 -10.63
N LYS A 45 11.96 1.66 -9.95
CA LYS A 45 12.46 3.00 -9.60
C LYS A 45 13.41 3.00 -8.40
N TYR A 46 13.25 2.08 -7.46
CA TYR A 46 13.94 2.05 -6.18
C TYR A 46 14.61 0.71 -5.89
N GLN A 47 15.18 0.08 -6.92
CA GLN A 47 15.76 -1.29 -6.88
C GLN A 47 16.74 -1.58 -5.73
N ASP A 48 17.43 -0.56 -5.21
CA ASP A 48 18.39 -0.72 -4.10
C ASP A 48 17.69 -0.87 -2.74
N TYR A 49 16.39 -0.55 -2.68
CA TYR A 49 15.59 -0.49 -1.44
C TYR A 49 14.33 -1.35 -1.48
N SER A 50 13.93 -1.87 -2.64
CA SER A 50 12.68 -2.62 -2.80
C SER A 50 12.82 -3.91 -3.58
N GLU A 51 12.03 -4.90 -3.16
CA GLU A 51 11.81 -6.17 -3.85
C GLU A 51 10.30 -6.42 -3.89
N VAL A 52 9.75 -6.70 -5.07
CA VAL A 52 8.32 -6.99 -5.27
C VAL A 52 8.16 -8.42 -5.75
N PHE A 53 7.28 -9.16 -5.09
CA PHE A 53 7.01 -10.55 -5.46
C PHE A 53 5.55 -10.94 -5.24
N SER A 54 5.10 -11.92 -6.03
CA SER A 54 3.88 -12.67 -5.75
C SER A 54 4.18 -13.76 -4.72
N VAL A 55 3.38 -13.84 -3.66
CA VAL A 55 3.49 -14.93 -2.65
C VAL A 55 3.26 -16.29 -3.32
N GLN A 56 2.33 -16.37 -4.28
CA GLN A 56 2.05 -17.59 -5.02
C GLN A 56 3.28 -18.08 -5.78
N ASP A 57 3.95 -17.19 -6.50
CA ASP A 57 5.15 -17.54 -7.25
C ASP A 57 6.33 -17.85 -6.32
N LYS A 58 6.52 -17.06 -5.25
CA LYS A 58 7.63 -17.23 -4.31
C LYS A 58 7.58 -18.56 -3.55
N TYR A 59 6.40 -18.98 -3.10
CA TYR A 59 6.24 -20.18 -2.25
C TYR A 59 5.54 -21.35 -2.95
N GLY A 60 5.22 -21.22 -4.25
CA GLY A 60 4.58 -22.28 -5.02
C GLY A 60 3.13 -22.57 -4.58
N LEU A 61 2.39 -21.55 -4.14
CA LEU A 61 0.97 -21.72 -3.80
C LEU A 61 0.13 -21.86 -5.08
N PRO A 62 -0.96 -22.66 -5.04
CA PRO A 62 -1.83 -22.85 -6.20
C PRO A 62 -2.53 -21.54 -6.61
N LYS A 63 -2.62 -21.33 -7.92
CA LYS A 63 -3.40 -20.25 -8.55
C LYS A 63 -4.73 -20.83 -9.04
N TYR A 64 -5.78 -20.75 -8.22
CA TYR A 64 -7.10 -21.31 -8.54
C TYR A 64 -7.80 -20.49 -9.63
N SER A 65 -8.42 -21.15 -10.61
CA SER A 65 -9.10 -20.49 -11.74
C SER A 65 -10.27 -19.60 -11.32
N GLU A 66 -10.94 -19.96 -10.23
CA GLU A 66 -12.07 -19.28 -9.62
C GLU A 66 -11.65 -18.01 -8.87
N VAL A 67 -10.38 -17.94 -8.47
CA VAL A 67 -9.75 -16.82 -7.75
C VAL A 67 -9.04 -15.93 -8.76
N ASN A 68 -9.84 -15.19 -9.54
CA ASN A 68 -9.37 -14.33 -10.64
C ASN A 68 -9.71 -12.84 -10.45
N CYS A 69 -8.82 -12.01 -10.98
CA CYS A 69 -8.78 -10.55 -10.85
C CYS A 69 -8.63 -9.91 -12.23
N THR A 70 -8.84 -8.59 -12.31
CA THR A 70 -8.65 -7.82 -13.53
C THR A 70 -7.35 -7.01 -13.46
N ARG A 71 -6.50 -7.15 -14.48
CA ARG A 71 -5.30 -6.32 -14.68
C ARG A 71 -5.14 -6.06 -16.18
N ASN A 72 -4.94 -4.81 -16.60
CA ASN A 72 -4.82 -4.42 -18.01
C ASN A 72 -5.99 -4.92 -18.91
N ASN A 73 -7.22 -4.90 -18.38
CA ASN A 73 -8.43 -5.43 -19.02
C ASN A 73 -8.42 -6.94 -19.32
N GLU A 74 -7.48 -7.68 -18.73
CA GLU A 74 -7.40 -9.13 -18.84
C GLU A 74 -7.76 -9.79 -17.52
N THR A 75 -8.32 -11.00 -17.61
CA THR A 75 -8.54 -11.87 -16.45
C THR A 75 -7.23 -12.56 -16.10
N VAL A 76 -6.72 -12.27 -14.90
CA VAL A 76 -5.48 -12.83 -14.36
C VAL A 76 -5.77 -13.53 -13.03
N PRO A 77 -4.91 -14.44 -12.54
CA PRO A 77 -5.03 -14.93 -11.17
C PRO A 77 -4.99 -13.78 -10.15
N CYS A 78 -5.81 -13.86 -9.09
CA CYS A 78 -5.68 -12.96 -7.94
C CYS A 78 -4.52 -13.44 -7.07
N GLU A 79 -3.39 -12.76 -7.19
CA GLU A 79 -2.18 -13.07 -6.45
C GLU A 79 -1.99 -12.06 -5.31
N GLN A 80 -1.31 -12.47 -4.24
CA GLN A 80 -0.96 -11.57 -3.15
C GLN A 80 0.42 -11.00 -3.46
N TYR A 81 0.44 -9.78 -3.98
CA TYR A 81 1.68 -9.05 -4.20
C TYR A 81 2.17 -8.41 -2.90
N VAL A 82 3.49 -8.50 -2.71
CA VAL A 82 4.23 -7.96 -1.58
C VAL A 82 5.26 -6.99 -2.11
N ILE A 83 5.45 -5.86 -1.41
CA ILE A 83 6.67 -5.05 -1.55
C ILE A 83 7.45 -5.13 -0.23
N LYS A 84 8.65 -5.70 -0.29
CA LYS A 84 9.64 -5.69 0.80
C LYS A 84 10.49 -4.43 0.63
N ILE A 85 10.61 -3.64 1.69
CA ILE A 85 11.37 -2.38 1.70
C ILE A 85 12.44 -2.46 2.78
N THR A 86 13.71 -2.32 2.41
CA THR A 86 14.86 -2.30 3.32
C THR A 86 16.11 -1.81 2.59
N ASP A 87 17.05 -1.22 3.30
CA ASP A 87 18.41 -1.00 2.79
C ASP A 87 19.28 -2.21 3.21
N GLU A 88 19.49 -3.15 2.28
CA GLU A 88 20.19 -4.41 2.56
C GLU A 88 21.66 -4.19 3.00
N GLU A 89 22.28 -3.05 2.64
CA GLU A 89 23.69 -2.77 2.88
C GLU A 89 23.99 -2.31 4.33
N THR A 90 22.96 -1.96 5.09
CA THR A 90 23.14 -1.24 6.37
C THR A 90 23.22 -2.10 7.61
N LEU A 91 22.51 -3.22 7.66
CA LEU A 91 22.51 -4.18 8.77
C LEU A 91 22.44 -5.61 8.25
N PRO A 92 23.03 -6.60 8.93
CA PRO A 92 22.78 -7.99 8.61
C PRO A 92 21.36 -8.41 9.03
N ASP A 93 20.73 -9.34 8.31
CA ASP A 93 19.35 -9.80 8.56
C ASP A 93 19.05 -10.17 10.03
N PRO A 94 19.92 -10.88 10.78
CA PRO A 94 19.63 -11.23 12.17
C PRO A 94 19.48 -10.03 13.12
N GLU A 95 19.99 -8.85 12.74
CA GLU A 95 19.92 -7.61 13.53
C GLU A 95 18.81 -6.67 13.02
N ARG A 96 18.15 -7.03 11.93
CA ARG A 96 17.14 -6.20 11.28
C ARG A 96 15.73 -6.67 11.67
N PRO A 97 15.01 -5.97 12.56
CA PRO A 97 13.63 -6.31 12.88
C PRO A 97 12.73 -6.16 11.64
N GLU A 98 11.80 -7.09 11.53
CA GLU A 98 10.86 -7.20 10.43
C GLU A 98 9.45 -6.79 10.89
N LEU A 99 8.78 -6.03 10.03
CA LEU A 99 7.43 -5.52 10.27
C LEU A 99 6.56 -5.91 9.08
N ILE A 100 5.33 -6.33 9.36
CA ILE A 100 4.33 -6.58 8.33
C ILE A 100 3.19 -5.56 8.43
N PHE A 101 2.86 -4.97 7.29
CA PHE A 101 1.67 -4.15 7.12
C PHE A 101 0.78 -4.78 6.06
N SER A 102 -0.48 -5.06 6.41
CA SER A 102 -1.43 -5.65 5.47
C SER A 102 -2.74 -4.88 5.42
N GLY A 103 -3.39 -4.92 4.27
CA GLY A 103 -4.67 -4.26 4.03
C GLY A 103 -5.66 -5.19 3.36
N SER A 104 -6.94 -4.85 3.47
CA SER A 104 -8.01 -5.54 2.75
C SER A 104 -7.98 -7.06 2.97
N VAL A 105 -7.84 -7.51 4.22
CA VAL A 105 -8.16 -8.92 4.56
C VAL A 105 -9.66 -9.19 4.36
N HIS A 106 -10.48 -8.15 4.50
CA HIS A 106 -11.80 -8.09 3.89
C HIS A 106 -11.74 -7.19 2.65
N GLY A 107 -12.20 -7.70 1.51
CA GLY A 107 -11.97 -7.07 0.21
C GLY A 107 -12.65 -5.71 -0.04
N ASN A 108 -13.78 -5.46 0.62
CA ASN A 108 -14.53 -4.21 0.51
C ASN A 108 -14.02 -3.12 1.48
N GLU A 109 -12.95 -3.36 2.23
CA GLU A 109 -12.37 -2.40 3.18
C GLU A 109 -11.21 -1.64 2.50
N ARG A 110 -11.60 -0.63 1.69
CA ARG A 110 -10.79 -0.05 0.61
C ARG A 110 -9.66 0.89 1.04
N VAL A 111 -9.79 1.51 2.22
CA VAL A 111 -8.85 2.55 2.68
C VAL A 111 -7.45 1.96 2.92
N GLY A 112 -7.36 0.77 3.53
CA GLY A 112 -6.10 0.11 3.88
C GLY A 112 -5.14 -0.04 2.70
N PRO A 113 -5.53 -0.71 1.61
CA PRO A 113 -4.68 -0.87 0.42
C PRO A 113 -4.12 0.44 -0.13
N GLN A 114 -4.93 1.50 -0.17
CA GLN A 114 -4.52 2.82 -0.67
C GLN A 114 -3.48 3.48 0.24
N VAL A 115 -3.69 3.39 1.56
CA VAL A 115 -2.73 3.88 2.56
C VAL A 115 -1.40 3.13 2.47
N LEU A 116 -1.43 1.81 2.26
CA LEU A 116 -0.23 1.00 2.17
C LEU A 116 0.60 1.27 0.92
N VAL A 117 -0.06 1.48 -0.22
CA VAL A 117 0.61 1.90 -1.46
C VAL A 117 1.27 3.28 -1.27
N ALA A 118 0.57 4.23 -0.66
CA ALA A 118 1.13 5.54 -0.36
C ALA A 118 2.29 5.49 0.65
N LEU A 119 2.20 4.60 1.65
CA LEU A 119 3.27 4.36 2.62
C LEU A 119 4.53 3.81 1.94
N ALA A 120 4.39 2.87 1.01
CA ALA A 120 5.51 2.31 0.25
C ALA A 120 6.24 3.40 -0.55
N GLU A 121 5.50 4.22 -1.32
CA GLU A 121 6.08 5.36 -2.06
C GLU A 121 6.76 6.36 -1.13
N LEU A 122 6.13 6.70 0.00
CA LEU A 122 6.68 7.64 0.97
C LEU A 122 8.02 7.15 1.54
N LEU A 123 8.10 5.89 1.95
CA LEU A 123 9.33 5.31 2.50
C LEU A 123 10.45 5.30 1.47
N LEU A 124 10.18 4.78 0.27
CA LEU A 124 11.16 4.65 -0.80
C LEU A 124 11.66 6.01 -1.31
N SER A 125 10.75 6.95 -1.53
CA SER A 125 11.10 8.29 -2.02
C SER A 125 11.97 9.09 -1.06
N HIS A 126 11.85 8.86 0.25
CA HIS A 126 12.72 9.48 1.24
C HIS A 126 14.03 8.70 1.46
N ALA A 127 14.01 7.37 1.36
CA ALA A 127 15.20 6.55 1.47
C ALA A 127 16.21 6.83 0.33
N SER A 128 15.73 6.98 -0.90
CA SER A 128 16.57 7.09 -2.09
C SER A 128 17.29 8.44 -2.29
N ARG A 129 16.96 9.46 -1.49
CA ARG A 129 17.49 10.83 -1.64
C ARG A 129 18.35 11.22 -0.44
N THR A 130 19.43 11.95 -0.68
CA THR A 130 20.36 12.39 0.38
C THR A 130 19.72 13.38 1.36
N ASP A 131 18.79 14.21 0.89
CA ASP A 131 18.03 15.19 1.67
C ASP A 131 16.66 14.64 2.14
N GLY A 132 16.52 13.32 2.23
CA GLY A 132 15.32 12.65 2.73
C GLY A 132 15.01 12.96 4.19
N ASN A 133 13.79 12.66 4.63
CA ASN A 133 13.45 12.81 6.04
C ASN A 133 14.30 11.79 6.84
N PRO A 134 15.09 12.25 7.83
CA PRO A 134 16.05 11.39 8.52
C PRO A 134 15.38 10.25 9.30
N TRP A 135 14.14 10.44 9.76
CA TRP A 135 13.39 9.40 10.46
C TRP A 135 12.91 8.31 9.49
N LEU A 136 12.44 8.69 8.29
CA LEU A 136 12.01 7.72 7.28
C LEU A 136 13.20 6.95 6.70
N GLN A 137 14.32 7.63 6.46
CA GLN A 137 15.58 6.97 6.12
C GLN A 137 16.01 5.99 7.22
N HIS A 138 15.95 6.41 8.49
CA HIS A 138 16.29 5.53 9.61
C HIS A 138 15.38 4.29 9.67
N LEU A 139 14.09 4.40 9.33
CA LEU A 139 13.20 3.24 9.24
C LEU A 139 13.69 2.25 8.18
N VAL A 140 13.92 2.68 6.95
CA VAL A 140 14.37 1.79 5.86
C VAL A 140 15.76 1.21 6.12
N LYS A 141 16.67 1.98 6.74
CA LYS A 141 18.04 1.54 7.05
C LYS A 141 18.18 0.55 8.20
N THR A 142 17.12 0.27 8.94
CA THR A 142 17.26 -0.57 10.14
C THR A 142 16.08 -1.51 10.35
N ARG A 143 15.18 -1.62 9.38
CA ARG A 143 14.03 -2.51 9.42
C ARG A 143 13.79 -3.12 8.05
N THR A 144 13.29 -4.35 8.04
CA THR A 144 12.59 -4.92 6.88
C THR A 144 11.12 -4.59 7.01
N ILE A 145 10.58 -3.86 6.04
CA ILE A 145 9.17 -3.48 6.03
C ILE A 145 8.49 -4.27 4.91
N VAL A 146 7.65 -5.23 5.27
CA VAL A 146 6.90 -6.09 4.36
C VAL A 146 5.48 -5.57 4.24
N ILE A 147 5.07 -5.14 3.04
CA ILE A 147 3.75 -4.56 2.79
C ILE A 147 2.94 -5.46 1.86
N VAL A 148 1.72 -5.80 2.29
CA VAL A 148 0.74 -6.60 1.52
C VAL A 148 -0.53 -5.76 1.33
N PRO A 149 -0.65 -4.96 0.24
CA PRO A 149 -1.76 -4.02 0.11
C PRO A 149 -3.13 -4.71 0.07
N THR A 150 -3.25 -5.80 -0.69
CA THR A 150 -4.51 -6.53 -0.93
C THR A 150 -4.39 -7.98 -0.48
N ALA A 151 -4.48 -8.22 0.84
CA ALA A 151 -4.37 -9.57 1.40
C ALA A 151 -5.46 -10.51 0.85
N ASN A 152 -6.72 -10.04 0.78
CA ASN A 152 -7.79 -10.68 0.02
C ASN A 152 -7.92 -10.00 -1.35
N ALA A 153 -7.03 -10.36 -2.28
CA ALA A 153 -6.99 -9.80 -3.63
C ALA A 153 -8.30 -10.04 -4.42
N TYR A 154 -8.90 -11.22 -4.28
CA TYR A 154 -10.20 -11.52 -4.88
C TYR A 154 -11.29 -10.57 -4.38
N GLY A 155 -11.46 -10.50 -3.06
CA GLY A 155 -12.46 -9.63 -2.46
C GLY A 155 -12.23 -8.18 -2.86
N TYR A 156 -10.96 -7.74 -2.93
CA TYR A 156 -10.61 -6.40 -3.38
C TYR A 156 -11.02 -6.16 -4.83
N ASN A 157 -10.70 -7.06 -5.75
CA ASN A 157 -11.08 -6.90 -7.15
C ASN A 157 -12.59 -6.87 -7.37
N HIS A 158 -13.33 -7.71 -6.64
CA HIS A 158 -14.78 -7.86 -6.77
C HIS A 158 -15.58 -6.93 -5.84
N ASN A 159 -14.90 -6.10 -5.05
CA ASN A 159 -15.48 -5.24 -4.02
C ASN A 159 -16.44 -5.98 -3.06
N VAL A 160 -16.00 -7.14 -2.56
CA VAL A 160 -16.75 -7.97 -1.62
C VAL A 160 -15.88 -8.33 -0.42
N ARG A 161 -16.51 -8.53 0.73
CA ARG A 161 -15.82 -8.87 1.99
C ARG A 161 -15.01 -10.16 1.90
N ARG A 162 -15.57 -11.19 1.26
CA ARG A 162 -15.14 -12.59 1.36
C ARG A 162 -14.38 -13.05 0.11
N GLU A 163 -13.54 -14.06 0.26
CA GLU A 163 -12.99 -14.82 -0.87
C GLU A 163 -13.89 -16.04 -1.12
N LEU A 164 -14.59 -16.06 -2.26
CA LEU A 164 -15.50 -17.16 -2.64
C LEU A 164 -16.49 -17.62 -1.54
N GLY A 165 -16.95 -16.69 -0.68
CA GLY A 165 -17.89 -16.98 0.40
C GLY A 165 -17.25 -17.30 1.75
N VAL A 166 -15.93 -17.43 1.84
CA VAL A 166 -15.18 -17.60 3.09
C VAL A 166 -14.63 -16.25 3.57
N ASP A 167 -14.76 -15.97 4.87
CA ASP A 167 -14.19 -14.76 5.49
C ASP A 167 -12.72 -15.03 5.86
N PRO A 168 -11.72 -14.42 5.18
CA PRO A 168 -10.31 -14.75 5.42
C PRO A 168 -9.87 -14.46 6.86
N ASN A 169 -10.50 -13.50 7.54
CA ASN A 169 -10.19 -13.19 8.94
C ASN A 169 -10.86 -14.17 9.94
N ARG A 170 -11.49 -15.24 9.44
CA ARG A 170 -11.99 -16.39 10.22
C ARG A 170 -11.41 -17.72 9.72
N ASP A 171 -10.52 -17.67 8.75
CA ASP A 171 -9.97 -18.82 8.05
C ASP A 171 -8.57 -19.22 8.57
N PHE A 172 -8.04 -18.53 9.58
CA PHE A 172 -6.78 -18.91 10.23
C PHE A 172 -7.00 -20.01 11.27
N PRO A 173 -5.97 -20.84 11.59
CA PRO A 173 -6.05 -21.97 12.51
C PRO A 173 -6.12 -21.54 13.98
N TYR A 174 -7.12 -20.74 14.33
CA TYR A 174 -7.35 -20.23 15.67
C TYR A 174 -8.80 -20.43 16.10
N ASN A 175 -8.98 -21.12 17.24
CA ASN A 175 -10.28 -21.32 17.88
C ASN A 175 -11.36 -21.94 16.96
N LEU A 176 -10.96 -22.96 16.20
CA LEU A 176 -11.84 -23.66 15.25
C LEU A 176 -12.68 -24.74 15.95
N GLY A 177 -13.88 -24.96 15.42
CA GLY A 177 -14.71 -26.12 15.77
C GLY A 177 -14.19 -27.43 15.16
N ASP A 178 -13.67 -27.36 13.92
CA ASP A 178 -12.95 -28.44 13.25
C ASP A 178 -11.62 -27.91 12.67
N THR A 179 -10.52 -28.59 13.00
CA THR A 179 -9.17 -28.28 12.50
C THR A 179 -8.99 -28.39 10.98
N LYS A 180 -9.97 -28.96 10.27
CA LYS A 180 -9.96 -29.07 8.80
C LYS A 180 -10.60 -27.87 8.09
N GLU A 181 -11.28 -26.99 8.82
CA GLU A 181 -11.99 -25.82 8.30
C GLU A 181 -11.12 -24.55 8.44
N CYS A 182 -9.90 -24.60 7.92
CA CYS A 182 -9.02 -23.43 7.89
C CYS A 182 -8.03 -23.48 6.75
N MET A 183 -7.41 -22.34 6.48
CA MET A 183 -6.57 -22.11 5.33
C MET A 183 -7.28 -22.55 4.05
N GLU A 184 -8.57 -22.24 3.91
CA GLU A 184 -9.34 -22.51 2.70
C GLU A 184 -9.05 -21.46 1.63
N THR A 185 -8.93 -20.20 2.04
CA THR A 185 -8.66 -19.06 1.17
C THR A 185 -7.19 -18.97 0.79
N THR A 186 -6.96 -18.48 -0.42
CA THR A 186 -5.63 -18.11 -0.93
C THR A 186 -5.05 -17.00 -0.06
N ALA A 187 -5.87 -16.04 0.39
CA ALA A 187 -5.48 -14.98 1.32
C ALA A 187 -4.85 -15.51 2.62
N ALA A 188 -5.51 -16.46 3.32
CA ALA A 188 -5.00 -17.01 4.57
C ALA A 188 -3.71 -17.83 4.35
N ARG A 189 -3.67 -18.64 3.29
CA ARG A 189 -2.47 -19.42 2.91
C ARG A 189 -1.28 -18.51 2.59
N ALA A 190 -1.50 -17.45 1.82
CA ALA A 190 -0.45 -16.52 1.43
C ALA A 190 0.14 -15.79 2.64
N LEU A 191 -0.72 -15.26 3.53
CA LEU A 191 -0.26 -14.64 4.76
C LEU A 191 0.48 -15.66 5.66
N ASN A 192 0.00 -16.90 5.74
CA ASN A 192 0.69 -17.94 6.48
C ASN A 192 2.11 -18.21 5.97
N GLU A 193 2.33 -18.27 4.65
CA GLU A 193 3.69 -18.44 4.11
C GLU A 193 4.61 -17.27 4.49
N LEU A 194 4.13 -16.03 4.47
CA LEU A 194 4.90 -14.89 4.96
C LEU A 194 5.27 -15.04 6.44
N TRP A 195 4.33 -15.44 7.29
CA TRP A 195 4.60 -15.68 8.72
C TRP A 195 5.49 -16.90 8.99
N ARG A 196 5.64 -17.81 8.03
CA ARG A 196 6.55 -18.97 8.13
C ARG A 196 7.96 -18.66 7.65
N ASP A 197 8.11 -17.75 6.69
CA ASP A 197 9.41 -17.33 6.14
C ASP A 197 10.07 -16.22 6.99
N HIS A 198 9.27 -15.38 7.64
CA HIS A 198 9.73 -14.20 8.37
C HIS A 198 9.51 -14.30 9.88
N LEU A 199 10.35 -13.61 10.66
CA LEU A 199 10.13 -13.41 12.10
C LEU A 199 9.65 -11.99 12.38
N PHE A 200 8.38 -11.70 12.07
CA PHE A 200 7.83 -10.36 12.30
C PHE A 200 7.70 -10.04 13.80
N GLN A 201 8.33 -8.94 14.23
CA GLN A 201 8.19 -8.43 15.60
C GLN A 201 6.97 -7.52 15.77
N LEU A 202 6.44 -6.98 14.66
CA LEU A 202 5.26 -6.12 14.68
C LEU A 202 4.41 -6.35 13.41
N GLY A 203 3.09 -6.45 13.60
CA GLY A 203 2.12 -6.56 12.52
C GLY A 203 1.01 -5.51 12.66
N ILE A 204 0.65 -4.84 11.56
CA ILE A 204 -0.51 -3.94 11.48
C ILE A 204 -1.38 -4.37 10.30
N THR A 205 -2.66 -4.65 10.57
CA THR A 205 -3.64 -4.97 9.54
C THR A 205 -4.73 -3.90 9.52
N PHE A 206 -4.90 -3.24 8.38
CA PHE A 206 -5.91 -2.19 8.18
C PHE A 206 -7.29 -2.78 7.85
N HIS A 207 -8.30 -2.26 8.54
CA HIS A 207 -9.73 -2.54 8.35
C HIS A 207 -10.52 -1.23 8.20
N ALA A 208 -11.77 -1.29 7.70
CA ALA A 208 -12.69 -0.16 7.59
C ALA A 208 -14.17 -0.57 7.63
#